data_AF-A0A151UEJ3-F1
#
_entry.id   AF-A0A151UEJ3-F1
#
_cell.length_a   1.000
_cell.length_b   1.000
_cell.length_c   1.000
_cell.angle_alpha   90.00
_cell.angle_beta   90.00
_cell.angle_gamma   90.00
#
_symmetry.space_group_name_H-M   'P 1'
#
loop_
_entity.id
_entity.type
_entity.pdbx_description
1 polymer ?
#
loop_
_entity_poly.entity_id
_entity_poly.type
_entity_poly.pdbx_seq_one_letter_code
_entity_poly.pdbx_strand_id
1 'polypeptide(L)'
;MKILVSSSQDSLNVKGAYLEVLSDALGSVGVIIGALVIYFTGWMWVDTVIAVLIGFWVLPRTWVLLKQSINILLEGVPSEIDIESLRNDLLALEGVQGIHQLKVWAITSKNVHLTAHLIAPDVDQRALYHQAVELLGHEHGITQVTLQIEEDECHPHQHEHSH
;
A
#
# COMPACT_ATOMS: atom_id res chain seq x y z
N MET A 1 -22.09 3.97 24.04
CA MET A 1 -21.53 3.45 22.78
C MET A 1 -21.31 4.63 21.84
N LYS A 2 -20.21 5.36 22.05
CA LYS A 2 -19.85 6.56 21.27
C LYS A 2 -18.35 6.53 21.13
N ILE A 3 -17.90 5.82 20.10
CA ILE A 3 -16.50 5.76 19.71
C ILE A 3 -16.52 5.93 18.19
N LEU A 4 -15.52 6.65 17.69
CA LEU A 4 -15.28 6.99 16.28
C LEU A 4 -15.95 8.29 15.81
N VAL A 5 -15.47 9.41 16.34
CA VAL A 5 -15.32 10.64 15.55
C VAL A 5 -13.92 11.15 15.85
N SER A 6 -12.97 10.90 14.94
CA SER A 6 -11.68 11.56 14.99
C SER A 6 -11.13 11.75 13.60
N SER A 7 -11.06 13.04 13.25
CA SER A 7 -10.18 13.64 12.26
C SER A 7 -10.59 13.43 10.80
N SER A 8 -10.97 14.55 10.16
CA SER A 8 -10.71 14.98 8.76
C SER A 8 -10.68 13.93 7.64
N GLN A 9 -9.85 12.88 7.77
CA GLN A 9 -9.87 11.67 6.92
C GLN A 9 -11.17 10.87 7.04
N ASP A 10 -11.85 10.91 8.19
CA ASP A 10 -13.20 10.35 8.38
C ASP A 10 -14.16 10.90 7.32
N SER A 11 -14.06 12.18 6.96
CA SER A 11 -14.95 12.76 5.96
C SER A 11 -14.74 12.21 4.56
N LEU A 12 -13.49 11.91 4.16
CA LEU A 12 -13.17 11.33 2.85
C LEU A 12 -13.49 9.84 2.82
N ASN A 13 -13.17 9.11 3.88
CA ASN A 13 -13.49 7.69 3.99
C ASN A 13 -15.02 7.48 4.05
N VAL A 14 -15.74 8.33 4.77
CA VAL A 14 -17.22 8.31 4.83
C VAL A 14 -17.83 8.73 3.50
N LYS A 15 -17.27 9.73 2.81
CA LYS A 15 -17.71 10.08 1.45
C LYS A 15 -17.46 8.93 0.47
N GLY A 16 -16.31 8.26 0.56
CA GLY A 16 -15.98 7.08 -0.24
C GLY A 16 -16.96 5.93 0.02
N ALA A 17 -17.19 5.60 1.28
CA ALA A 17 -18.17 4.60 1.68
C ALA A 17 -19.59 4.95 1.20
N TYR A 18 -19.98 6.23 1.26
CA TYR A 18 -21.26 6.68 0.74
C TYR A 18 -21.37 6.55 -0.78
N LEU A 19 -20.32 6.90 -1.53
CA LEU A 19 -20.28 6.74 -2.99
C LEU A 19 -20.31 5.26 -3.42
N GLU A 20 -19.70 4.38 -2.63
CA GLU A 20 -19.76 2.93 -2.83
C GLU A 20 -21.19 2.42 -2.63
N VAL A 21 -21.81 2.74 -1.49
CA VAL A 21 -23.21 2.37 -1.19
C VAL A 21 -24.17 2.95 -2.23
N LEU A 22 -23.93 4.17 -2.71
CA LEU A 22 -24.72 4.78 -3.78
C LEU A 22 -24.53 4.04 -5.11
N SER A 23 -23.32 3.58 -5.43
CA SER A 23 -23.05 2.77 -6.62
C SER A 23 -23.80 1.44 -6.56
N ASP A 24 -23.79 0.77 -5.41
CA ASP A 24 -24.53 -0.49 -5.20
C ASP A 24 -26.04 -0.31 -5.27
N ALA A 25 -26.56 0.79 -4.72
CA ALA A 25 -27.97 1.14 -4.79
C ALA A 25 -28.41 1.41 -6.24
N LEU A 26 -27.61 2.15 -7.02
CA LEU A 26 -27.89 2.40 -8.44
C LEU A 26 -27.85 1.11 -9.25
N GLY A 27 -26.90 0.22 -8.97
CA GLY A 27 -26.86 -1.12 -9.58
C GLY A 27 -28.12 -1.93 -9.29
N SER A 28 -28.59 -1.93 -8.04
CA SER A 28 -29.82 -2.62 -7.62
C SER A 28 -31.06 -2.06 -8.31
N VAL A 29 -31.17 -0.74 -8.44
CA VAL A 29 -32.26 -0.09 -9.19
C VAL A 29 -32.22 -0.49 -10.67
N GLY A 30 -31.03 -0.54 -11.27
CA GLY A 30 -30.84 -0.99 -12.66
C GLY A 30 -31.36 -2.41 -12.90
N VAL A 31 -31.07 -3.34 -11.98
CA VAL A 31 -31.58 -4.72 -12.03
C VAL A 31 -33.11 -4.77 -11.89
N ILE A 32 -33.69 -3.99 -10.98
CA ILE A 32 -35.15 -3.93 -10.80
C ILE A 32 -35.84 -3.41 -12.06
N ILE A 33 -35.29 -2.35 -12.68
CA ILE A 33 -35.82 -1.82 -13.95
C ILE A 33 -35.72 -2.88 -15.05
N GLY A 34 -34.58 -3.58 -15.13
CA GLY A 34 -34.40 -4.71 -16.04
C GLY A 34 -35.48 -5.78 -15.89
N ALA A 35 -35.73 -6.20 -14.64
CA ALA A 35 -36.75 -7.18 -14.32
C ALA A 35 -38.17 -6.71 -14.73
N LEU A 36 -38.50 -5.44 -14.51
CA LEU A 36 -39.78 -4.87 -14.97
C LEU A 36 -39.90 -4.86 -16.48
N VAL A 37 -38.83 -4.47 -17.20
CA VAL A 37 -38.81 -4.49 -18.67
C VAL A 37 -39.03 -5.91 -19.19
N ILE A 38 -38.35 -6.91 -18.62
CA ILE A 38 -38.51 -8.32 -18.99
C ILE A 38 -39.94 -8.77 -18.73
N TYR A 39 -40.53 -8.40 -17.59
CA TYR A 39 -41.90 -8.78 -17.25
C TYR A 39 -42.93 -8.25 -18.24
N PHE A 40 -42.80 -7.00 -18.68
CA PHE A 40 -43.78 -6.38 -19.60
C PHE A 40 -43.51 -6.64 -21.08
N THR A 41 -42.25 -6.81 -21.50
CA THR A 41 -41.87 -6.97 -22.92
C THR A 41 -41.54 -8.41 -23.31
N GLY A 42 -41.23 -9.28 -22.34
CA GLY A 42 -40.74 -10.64 -22.58
C GLY A 42 -39.30 -10.70 -23.11
N TRP A 43 -38.58 -9.58 -23.16
CA TRP A 43 -37.24 -9.51 -23.74
C TRP A 43 -36.17 -10.08 -22.82
N MET A 44 -35.99 -11.40 -22.84
CA MET A 44 -35.05 -12.09 -21.96
C MET A 44 -33.57 -11.68 -22.15
N TRP A 45 -33.19 -11.17 -23.33
CA TRP A 45 -31.82 -10.73 -23.61
C TRP A 45 -31.41 -9.47 -22.82
N VAL A 46 -32.38 -8.72 -22.29
CA VAL A 46 -32.14 -7.52 -21.46
C VAL A 46 -31.36 -7.88 -20.19
N ASP A 47 -31.64 -9.05 -19.59
CA ASP A 47 -30.94 -9.54 -18.40
C ASP A 47 -29.44 -9.71 -18.66
N THR A 48 -29.08 -10.35 -19.78
CA THR A 48 -27.69 -10.57 -20.18
C THR A 48 -26.95 -9.26 -20.40
N VAL A 49 -27.60 -8.27 -21.05
CA VAL A 49 -26.99 -6.95 -21.28
C VAL A 49 -26.74 -6.23 -19.96
N ILE A 50 -27.72 -6.23 -19.05
CA ILE A 50 -27.58 -5.60 -17.73
C ILE A 50 -26.47 -6.29 -16.92
N ALA A 51 -26.43 -7.63 -16.91
CA ALA A 51 -25.38 -8.39 -16.22
C ALA A 51 -23.98 -8.08 -16.76
N VAL A 52 -23.81 -7.99 -18.08
CA VAL A 52 -22.55 -7.62 -18.71
C VAL A 52 -22.14 -6.20 -18.35
N LEU A 53 -23.07 -5.24 -18.39
CA LEU A 53 -22.79 -3.84 -18.04
C LEU A 53 -22.36 -3.70 -16.57
N ILE A 54 -23.06 -4.36 -15.64
CA ILE A 54 -22.68 -4.38 -14.22
C ILE A 54 -21.32 -5.05 -14.04
N GLY A 55 -21.07 -6.16 -14.74
CA GLY A 55 -19.79 -6.86 -14.72
C GLY A 55 -18.63 -5.95 -15.13
N PHE A 56 -18.75 -5.25 -16.25
CA PHE A 56 -17.72 -4.29 -16.71
C PHE A 56 -17.52 -3.11 -15.74
N TRP A 57 -18.56 -2.71 -15.01
CA TRP A 57 -18.48 -1.65 -14.03
C TRP A 57 -17.74 -2.06 -12.75
N VAL A 58 -18.04 -3.26 -12.23
CA VAL A 58 -17.52 -3.75 -10.93
C VAL A 58 -16.14 -4.39 -11.07
N LEU A 59 -15.90 -5.17 -12.12
CA LEU A 59 -14.67 -5.96 -12.31
C LEU A 59 -13.36 -5.15 -12.16
N PRO A 60 -13.20 -3.98 -12.79
CA PRO A 60 -11.95 -3.22 -12.69
C PRO A 60 -11.64 -2.81 -11.25
N ARG A 61 -12.67 -2.42 -10.48
CA ARG A 61 -12.51 -1.98 -9.09
C ARG A 61 -12.08 -3.15 -8.21
N THR A 62 -12.80 -4.27 -8.31
CA THR A 62 -12.48 -5.47 -7.54
C THR A 62 -11.09 -6.00 -7.89
N TRP A 63 -10.67 -5.90 -9.15
CA TRP A 63 -9.34 -6.33 -9.58
C TRP A 63 -8.21 -5.49 -8.95
N VAL A 64 -8.39 -4.17 -8.89
CA VAL A 64 -7.42 -3.29 -8.22
C VAL A 64 -7.30 -3.62 -6.73
N LEU A 65 -8.45 -3.73 -6.04
CA LEU A 65 -8.49 -4.07 -4.61
C LEU A 65 -7.89 -5.46 -4.33
N LEU A 66 -8.15 -6.43 -5.21
CA LEU A 66 -7.59 -7.78 -5.11
C LEU A 66 -6.06 -7.74 -5.24
N LYS A 67 -5.53 -7.02 -6.25
CA LYS A 67 -4.08 -6.86 -6.41
C LYS A 67 -3.44 -6.20 -5.20
N GLN A 68 -4.04 -5.15 -4.67
CA GLN A 68 -3.54 -4.47 -3.46
C GLN A 68 -3.52 -5.43 -2.25
N SER A 69 -4.59 -6.20 -2.07
CA SER A 69 -4.67 -7.20 -1.00
C SER A 69 -3.58 -8.26 -1.14
N ILE A 70 -3.41 -8.82 -2.35
CA ILE A 70 -2.35 -9.80 -2.63
C ILE A 70 -0.97 -9.20 -2.36
N ASN A 71 -0.72 -7.95 -2.77
CA ASN A 71 0.54 -7.27 -2.53
C ASN A 71 0.84 -7.17 -1.02
N ILE A 72 -0.16 -6.81 -0.21
CA ILE A 72 -0.02 -6.77 1.25
C ILE A 72 0.25 -8.18 1.81
N LEU A 73 -0.50 -9.20 1.36
CA LEU A 73 -0.32 -10.58 1.83
C LEU A 73 1.05 -11.16 1.47
N LEU A 74 1.64 -10.72 0.37
CA LEU A 74 2.97 -11.13 -0.09
C LEU A 74 4.10 -10.27 0.49
N GLU A 75 3.80 -9.38 1.44
CA GLU A 75 4.76 -8.41 2.00
C GLU A 75 5.45 -7.60 0.90
N GLY A 76 4.71 -7.31 -0.17
CA GLY A 76 5.16 -6.52 -1.29
C GLY A 76 5.35 -5.05 -0.92
N VAL A 77 6.16 -4.37 -1.72
CA VAL A 77 6.39 -2.93 -1.59
C VAL A 77 5.09 -2.19 -1.90
N PRO A 78 4.62 -1.28 -1.03
CA PRO A 78 3.46 -0.44 -1.31
C PRO A 78 3.70 0.41 -2.57
N SER A 79 2.66 0.59 -3.39
CA SER A 79 2.73 1.30 -4.68
C SER A 79 3.11 2.77 -4.54
N GLU A 80 2.92 3.33 -3.35
CA GLU A 80 3.15 4.73 -3.02
C GLU A 80 4.63 5.02 -2.70
N ILE A 81 5.45 3.99 -2.48
CA ILE A 81 6.86 4.14 -2.11
C ILE A 81 7.77 3.88 -3.30
N ASP A 82 8.52 4.91 -3.67
CA ASP A 82 9.64 4.81 -4.58
C ASP A 82 10.89 4.39 -3.80
N ILE A 83 11.24 3.10 -3.91
CA ILE A 83 12.42 2.55 -3.23
C ILE A 83 13.72 3.22 -3.69
N GLU A 84 13.83 3.62 -4.96
CA GLU A 84 15.05 4.26 -5.44
C GLU A 84 15.18 5.67 -4.88
N SER A 85 14.09 6.45 -4.83
CA SER A 85 14.09 7.75 -4.17
C SER A 85 14.47 7.62 -2.69
N LEU A 86 13.80 6.72 -1.97
CA LEU A 86 14.08 6.46 -0.56
C LEU A 86 15.53 6.08 -0.31
N ARG A 87 16.09 5.21 -1.17
CA ARG A 87 17.49 4.79 -1.08
C ARG A 87 18.43 5.97 -1.26
N ASN A 88 18.19 6.81 -2.25
CA ASN A 88 19.02 7.98 -2.52
C ASN A 88 18.98 8.99 -1.38
N ASP A 89 17.82 9.19 -0.76
CA ASP A 89 17.67 10.10 0.38
C ASP A 89 18.43 9.59 1.60
N LEU A 90 18.38 8.28 1.87
CA LEU A 90 19.18 7.66 2.93
C LEU A 90 20.70 7.73 2.65
N LEU A 91 21.12 7.57 1.39
CA LEU A 91 22.52 7.72 0.97
C LEU A 91 23.01 9.17 1.04
N ALA A 92 22.10 10.14 1.02
CA ALA A 92 22.43 11.56 1.14
C ALA A 92 22.69 12.01 2.59
N LEU A 93 22.38 11.16 3.58
CA LEU A 93 22.68 11.45 4.99
C LEU A 93 24.20 11.48 5.24
N GLU A 94 24.62 12.42 6.08
CA GLU A 94 26.04 12.63 6.35
C GLU A 94 26.67 11.39 6.98
N GLY A 95 27.77 10.92 6.38
CA GLY A 95 28.52 9.76 6.83
C GLY A 95 27.96 8.40 6.40
N VAL A 96 26.81 8.35 5.71
CA VAL A 96 26.35 7.10 5.07
C VAL A 96 27.17 6.84 3.81
N GLN A 97 27.86 5.71 3.79
CA GLN A 97 28.69 5.27 2.67
C GLN A 97 27.98 4.21 1.81
N GLY A 98 27.04 3.48 2.39
CA GLY A 98 26.33 2.41 1.71
C GLY A 98 25.05 1.98 2.42
N ILE A 99 24.19 1.25 1.70
CA ILE A 99 22.97 0.66 2.24
C ILE A 99 22.87 -0.80 1.80
N HIS A 100 22.69 -1.69 2.77
CA HIS A 100 22.46 -3.11 2.57
C HIS A 100 21.05 -3.52 3.00
N GLN A 101 20.53 -4.54 2.31
CA GLN A 101 19.27 -5.20 2.65
C GLN A 101 18.09 -4.25 2.93
N LEU A 102 17.95 -3.20 2.14
CA LEU A 102 16.79 -2.30 2.20
C LEU A 102 15.53 -3.08 1.82
N LYS A 103 14.66 -3.29 2.80
CA LYS A 103 13.38 -3.97 2.65
C LYS A 103 12.28 -3.06 3.15
N VAL A 104 11.25 -2.91 2.33
CA VAL A 104 10.06 -2.11 2.65
C VAL A 104 8.84 -2.97 2.36
N TRP A 105 7.93 -3.08 3.31
CA TRP A 105 6.71 -3.85 3.16
C TRP A 105 5.55 -3.19 3.90
N ALA A 106 4.34 -3.47 3.47
CA ALA A 106 3.13 -2.99 4.13
C ALA A 106 2.43 -4.12 4.89
N ILE A 107 2.12 -3.92 6.18
CA ILE A 107 1.23 -4.82 6.94
C ILE A 107 -0.23 -4.44 6.69
N THR A 108 -0.50 -3.14 6.54
CA THR A 108 -1.81 -2.60 6.15
C THR A 108 -1.62 -1.40 5.24
N SER A 109 -2.69 -0.90 4.60
CA SER A 109 -2.63 0.28 3.72
C SER A 109 -2.12 1.57 4.39
N LYS A 110 -2.04 1.62 5.72
CA LYS A 110 -1.52 2.78 6.48
C LYS A 110 -0.33 2.43 7.37
N ASN A 111 0.15 1.18 7.33
CA ASN A 111 1.24 0.73 8.18
C ASN A 111 2.33 0.09 7.33
N VAL A 112 3.31 0.92 7.01
CA VAL A 112 4.50 0.55 6.25
C VAL A 112 5.65 0.36 7.22
N HIS A 113 6.35 -0.75 7.03
CA HIS A 113 7.53 -1.15 7.77
C HIS A 113 8.75 -1.09 6.87
N LEU A 114 9.87 -0.67 7.44
CA LEU A 114 11.17 -0.65 6.77
C LEU A 114 12.24 -1.28 7.67
N THR A 115 13.06 -2.12 7.05
CA THR A 115 14.33 -2.55 7.63
C THR A 115 15.46 -2.24 6.66
N ALA A 116 16.55 -1.63 7.15
CA ALA A 116 17.73 -1.37 6.36
C ALA A 116 19.00 -1.40 7.21
N HIS A 117 20.11 -1.72 6.57
CA HIS A 117 21.44 -1.66 7.16
C HIS A 117 22.18 -0.49 6.51
N LEU A 118 22.60 0.49 7.30
CA LEU A 118 23.36 1.65 6.86
C LEU A 118 24.82 1.44 7.20
N ILE A 119 25.70 1.57 6.22
CA ILE A 119 27.14 1.56 6.44
C ILE A 119 27.57 2.99 6.68
N ALA A 120 28.03 3.29 7.89
CA ALA A 120 28.48 4.61 8.28
C ALA A 120 29.59 4.49 9.33
N PRO A 121 30.86 4.33 8.93
CA PRO A 121 31.98 4.39 9.86
C PRO A 121 32.15 5.79 10.43
N ASP A 122 32.72 5.86 11.64
CA ASP A 122 33.16 7.10 12.29
C ASP A 122 32.06 8.15 12.54
N VAL A 123 30.77 7.75 12.57
CA VAL A 123 29.64 8.64 12.91
C VAL A 123 29.08 8.36 14.31
N ASP A 124 28.42 9.36 14.88
CA ASP A 124 27.53 9.13 16.01
C ASP A 124 26.28 8.36 15.53
N GLN A 125 26.29 7.04 15.75
CA GLN A 125 25.20 6.14 15.36
C GLN A 125 23.84 6.60 15.88
N ARG A 126 23.78 7.21 17.07
CA ARG A 126 22.52 7.68 17.64
C ARG A 126 21.99 8.90 16.89
N ALA A 127 22.88 9.84 16.55
CA ALA A 127 22.51 11.00 15.77
C ALA A 127 22.03 10.60 14.36
N LEU A 128 22.77 9.70 13.69
CA LEU A 128 22.40 9.19 12.37
C LEU A 128 21.05 8.45 12.39
N TYR A 129 20.83 7.59 13.38
CA TYR A 129 19.55 6.89 13.54
C TYR A 129 18.38 7.87 13.64
N HIS A 130 18.51 8.92 14.45
CA HIS A 130 17.46 9.92 14.60
C HIS A 130 17.21 10.70 13.29
N GLN A 131 18.27 11.11 12.58
CA GLN A 131 18.13 11.79 11.29
C GLN A 131 17.44 10.90 10.25
N ALA A 132 17.84 9.62 10.16
CA ALA A 132 17.26 8.68 9.22
C ALA A 132 15.78 8.40 9.52
N VAL A 133 15.41 8.20 10.79
CA VAL A 133 14.00 8.00 11.17
C VAL A 133 13.16 9.26 10.89
N GLU A 134 13.70 10.45 11.14
CA GLU A 134 13.00 11.71 10.85
C GLU A 134 12.78 11.91 9.36
N LEU A 135 13.80 11.64 8.53
CA LEU A 135 13.70 11.68 7.07
C LEU A 135 12.67 10.68 6.55
N LEU A 136 12.72 9.43 7.01
CA LEU A 136 11.78 8.38 6.59
C LEU A 136 10.34 8.68 7.03
N GLY A 137 10.17 9.33 8.18
CA GLY A 137 8.86 9.73 8.67
C GLY A 137 8.26 10.91 7.90
N HIS A 138 9.05 11.96 7.62
CA HIS A 138 8.57 13.17 6.96
C HIS A 138 8.42 13.03 5.44
N GLU A 139 9.46 12.52 4.76
CA GLU A 139 9.49 12.48 3.29
C GLU A 139 8.77 11.24 2.75
N HIS A 140 8.85 10.11 3.46
CA HIS A 140 8.34 8.81 2.98
C HIS A 140 7.14 8.27 3.77
N GLY A 141 6.73 8.94 4.85
CA GLY A 141 5.58 8.53 5.68
C GLY A 141 5.74 7.19 6.39
N ILE A 142 6.97 6.68 6.51
CA ILE A 142 7.27 5.39 7.15
C ILE A 142 7.46 5.61 8.65
N THR A 143 6.57 5.03 9.45
CA THR A 143 6.58 5.22 10.91
C THR A 143 7.19 4.05 11.68
N GLN A 144 7.28 2.87 11.07
CA GLN A 144 7.85 1.68 11.69
C GLN A 144 9.17 1.33 11.00
N VAL A 145 10.27 1.73 11.64
CA VAL A 145 11.61 1.66 11.05
C VAL A 145 12.53 0.87 11.96
N THR A 146 13.27 -0.08 11.38
CA THR A 146 14.37 -0.79 12.05
C THR A 146 15.65 -0.55 11.25
N LEU A 147 16.58 0.21 11.82
CA LEU A 147 17.87 0.51 11.19
C LEU A 147 18.99 -0.13 11.98
N GLN A 148 19.87 -0.83 11.27
CA GLN A 148 21.15 -1.29 11.80
C GLN A 148 22.25 -0.43 11.20
N ILE A 149 23.09 0.18 12.04
CA ILE A 149 24.23 1.00 11.59
C ILE A 149 25.49 0.15 11.75
N GLU A 150 26.23 -0.01 10.66
CA GLU A 150 27.42 -0.85 10.55
C GLU A 150 28.65 0.02 10.27
N GLU A 151 29.79 -0.35 10.85
CA GLU A 151 31.05 0.39 10.69
C GLU A 151 31.84 -0.06 9.45
N ASP A 152 31.65 -1.30 8.98
CA ASP A 152 32.33 -1.84 7.80
C ASP A 152 31.31 -2.40 6.81
N GLU A 153 31.69 -2.47 5.52
CA GLU A 153 30.95 -3.25 4.54
C GLU A 153 30.90 -4.71 5.01
N CYS A 154 29.71 -5.17 5.37
CA CYS A 154 29.48 -6.56 5.74
C CYS A 154 29.93 -7.46 4.56
N HIS A 155 31.09 -8.11 4.70
CA HIS A 155 31.52 -9.16 3.77
C HIS A 155 30.39 -10.19 3.74
N PRO A 156 29.78 -10.47 2.57
CA PRO A 156 28.81 -11.56 2.50
C PRO A 156 29.55 -12.82 2.93
N HIS A 157 29.08 -13.47 3.99
CA HIS A 157 29.51 -14.82 4.32
C HIS A 157 29.29 -15.67 3.07
N GLN A 158 30.38 -15.91 2.32
CA GLN A 158 30.43 -16.96 1.33
C GLN A 158 30.12 -18.23 2.11
N HIS A 159 28.91 -18.77 1.94
CA HIS A 159 28.65 -20.15 2.24
C HIS A 159 29.53 -20.97 1.27
N GLU A 160 30.79 -21.19 1.66
CA GLU A 160 31.60 -22.28 1.13
C GLU A 160 30.89 -23.58 1.49
N HIS A 161 29.98 -24.00 0.62
CA HIS A 161 29.62 -25.40 0.50
C HIS A 161 30.85 -26.14 -0.05
N SER A 162 31.79 -26.45 0.85
CA SER A 162 32.73 -27.55 0.61
C SER A 162 31.91 -28.83 0.51
N HIS A 163 31.95 -29.44 -0.68
CA HIS A 163 31.34 -30.72 -0.99
C HIS A 163 32.39 -31.66 -1.56
#